data_AF-A0A960P5X6-F1
#
_entry.id   AF-A0A960P5X6-F1
#
_cell.length_a   1.000
_cell.length_b   1.000
_cell.length_c   1.000
_cell.angle_alpha   90.00
_cell.angle_beta   90.00
_cell.angle_gamma   90.00
#
_symmetry.space_group_name_H-M   'P 1'
#
loop_
_entity.id
_entity.type
_entity.pdbx_description
1 polymer ?
#
loop_
_entity_poly.entity_id
_entity_poly.type
_entity_poly.pdbx_seq_one_letter_code
_entity_poly.pdbx_strand_id
1 'polypeptide(L)'
;VDYTGTGNTLNMRHPHVLQLIMDSLRYWVLEMHVDGFRFDLAATLARELHDVDRLSAFFDLIQQDPVISQVKLIAEPWDVGEGGYQVGNFPPLWSEWNGKYRDTVRDYWRGED
;
A
#
# COMPACT_ATOMS: atom_id res chain seq x y z
N VAL A 1 8.94 1.70 15.35
CA VAL A 1 8.14 0.51 15.70
C VAL A 1 8.11 -0.37 14.47
N ASP A 2 8.13 -1.69 14.64
CA ASP A 2 8.06 -2.66 13.54
C ASP A 2 6.59 -2.99 13.24
N TYR A 3 6.12 -2.58 12.06
CA TYR A 3 4.79 -2.83 11.51
C TYR A 3 4.78 -3.81 10.34
N THR A 4 5.97 -4.24 9.89
CA THR A 4 6.13 -5.18 8.77
C THR A 4 6.40 -6.61 9.25
N GLY A 5 6.85 -6.76 10.49
CA GLY A 5 7.29 -8.04 11.04
C GLY A 5 8.68 -8.44 10.55
N THR A 6 9.46 -7.48 10.04
CA THR A 6 10.79 -7.71 9.44
C THR A 6 11.92 -7.03 10.21
N GLY A 7 11.68 -6.64 11.47
CA GLY A 7 12.63 -6.01 12.37
C GLY A 7 12.68 -4.47 12.29
N ASN A 8 12.12 -3.86 11.24
CA ASN A 8 12.08 -2.39 11.09
C ASN A 8 10.96 -1.94 10.14
N THR A 9 10.60 -0.66 10.22
CA THR A 9 9.65 -0.02 9.30
C THR A 9 10.19 1.31 8.83
N LEU A 10 10.07 1.55 7.52
CA LEU A 10 10.54 2.76 6.88
C LEU A 10 9.66 3.95 7.30
N ASN A 11 10.28 5.10 7.61
CA ASN A 11 9.57 6.24 8.21
C ASN A 11 8.94 7.16 7.15
N MET A 12 7.64 6.96 6.88
CA MET A 12 6.88 7.74 5.88
C MET A 12 6.64 9.20 6.28
N ARG A 13 7.01 9.61 7.50
CA ARG A 13 6.91 11.01 7.93
C ARG A 13 8.13 11.84 7.54
N HIS A 14 9.22 11.19 7.13
CA HIS A 14 10.45 11.89 6.80
C HIS A 14 10.46 12.30 5.32
N PRO A 15 10.59 13.61 4.99
CA PRO A 15 10.48 14.09 3.61
C PRO A 15 11.45 13.40 2.64
N HIS A 16 12.69 13.14 3.05
CA HIS A 16 13.67 12.46 2.18
C HIS A 16 13.38 10.97 1.98
N VAL A 17 12.64 10.33 2.89
CA VAL A 17 12.18 8.94 2.71
C VAL A 17 11.05 8.90 1.69
N LEU A 18 10.09 9.82 1.81
CA LEU A 18 9.04 9.99 0.81
C LEU A 18 9.62 10.30 -0.56
N GLN A 19 10.57 11.24 -0.63
CA GLN A 19 11.28 11.57 -1.87
C GLN A 19 11.94 10.32 -2.48
N LEU A 20 12.67 9.53 -1.69
CA LEU A 20 13.31 8.30 -2.15
C LEU A 20 12.28 7.33 -2.78
N ILE A 21 11.12 7.16 -2.16
CA ILE A 21 10.07 6.27 -2.68
C ILE A 21 9.48 6.85 -3.97
N MET A 22 9.14 8.14 -3.99
CA MET A 22 8.55 8.79 -5.16
C MET A 22 9.52 8.78 -6.34
N ASP A 23 10.81 9.03 -6.12
CA ASP A 23 11.83 8.99 -7.15
C ASP A 23 12.05 7.56 -7.67
N SER A 24 12.02 6.55 -6.78
CA SER A 24 12.06 5.14 -7.18
C SER A 24 10.86 4.78 -8.07
N LEU A 25 9.64 5.13 -7.69
CA LEU A 25 8.44 4.85 -8.47
C LEU A 25 8.50 5.55 -9.84
N ARG A 26 8.86 6.84 -9.89
CA ARG A 26 9.02 7.56 -11.17
C ARG A 26 10.10 6.93 -12.04
N TYR A 27 11.23 6.54 -11.47
CA TYR A 27 12.30 5.86 -12.20
C TYR A 27 11.79 4.58 -12.86
N TRP A 28 11.07 3.74 -12.11
CA TRP A 28 10.50 2.50 -12.66
C TRP A 28 9.47 2.75 -13.76
N VAL A 29 8.66 3.82 -13.65
CA VAL A 29 7.69 4.16 -14.71
C VAL A 29 8.37 4.75 -15.94
N LEU A 30 9.21 5.78 -15.77
CA LEU A 30 9.75 6.58 -16.88
C LEU A 30 10.92 5.89 -17.57
N GLU A 31 11.85 5.31 -16.81
CA GLU A 31 13.08 4.74 -17.36
C GLU A 31 12.92 3.25 -17.66
N MET A 32 12.20 2.54 -16.79
CA MET A 32 12.03 1.08 -16.91
C MET A 32 10.70 0.68 -17.58
N HIS A 33 9.85 1.65 -17.91
CA HIS A 33 8.55 1.46 -18.57
C HIS A 33 7.62 0.47 -17.84
N VAL A 34 7.62 0.49 -16.50
CA VAL A 34 6.67 -0.27 -15.69
C VAL A 34 5.27 0.37 -15.75
N ASP A 35 4.25 -0.44 -16.04
CA ASP A 35 2.84 0.00 -16.19
C ASP A 35 2.04 0.10 -14.87
N GLY A 36 2.67 -0.23 -13.75
CA GLY A 36 2.03 -0.19 -12.44
C GLY A 36 2.72 -1.04 -11.38
N PHE A 37 2.24 -0.93 -10.15
CA PHE A 37 2.85 -1.50 -8.96
C PHE A 37 1.83 -2.26 -8.13
N ARG A 38 2.27 -3.37 -7.54
CA ARG A 38 1.60 -4.02 -6.41
C ARG A 38 2.44 -3.73 -5.17
N PHE A 39 1.89 -2.95 -4.24
CA PHE A 39 2.53 -2.58 -2.99
C PHE A 39 2.29 -3.68 -1.95
N ASP A 40 3.40 -4.22 -1.46
CA ASP A 40 3.45 -5.17 -0.35
C ASP A 40 3.21 -4.45 0.97
N LEU A 41 2.45 -5.08 1.88
CA LEU A 41 2.06 -4.50 3.17
C LEU A 41 1.67 -3.02 3.09
N ALA A 42 0.81 -2.67 2.14
CA ALA A 42 0.62 -1.28 1.74
C ALA A 42 0.07 -0.39 2.86
N ALA A 43 -0.60 -0.97 3.86
CA ALA A 43 -1.06 -0.24 5.05
C ALA A 43 0.10 0.36 5.86
N THR A 44 1.30 -0.24 5.81
CA THR A 44 2.49 0.28 6.47
C THR A 44 2.92 1.64 5.90
N LEU A 45 2.65 1.89 4.61
CA LEU A 45 2.99 3.16 3.95
C LEU A 45 2.08 4.32 4.42
N ALA A 46 0.97 4.00 5.08
CA ALA A 46 -0.02 4.97 5.57
C ALA A 46 0.04 5.18 7.09
N ARG A 47 1.07 4.65 7.76
CA ARG A 47 1.24 4.75 9.21
C ARG A 47 1.70 6.16 9.61
N GLU A 48 0.89 6.84 10.41
CA GLU A 48 1.25 8.07 11.12
C GLU A 48 0.99 7.92 12.63
N LEU A 49 2.01 8.18 13.48
CA LEU A 49 1.86 8.26 14.95
C LEU A 49 1.13 7.07 15.63
N HIS A 50 1.20 5.87 15.02
CA HIS A 50 0.59 4.59 15.42
C HIS A 50 -0.74 4.23 14.76
N ASP A 51 -1.45 5.19 14.17
CA ASP A 51 -2.67 4.95 13.41
C ASP A 51 -2.40 4.85 11.91
N VAL A 52 -3.30 4.17 11.20
CA VAL A 52 -3.33 4.23 9.74
C VAL A 52 -4.26 5.39 9.37
N ASP A 53 -3.68 6.48 8.85
CA ASP A 53 -4.45 7.60 8.33
C ASP A 53 -4.64 7.43 6.82
N ARG A 54 -5.90 7.46 6.37
CA ARG A 54 -6.27 7.46 4.95
C ARG A 54 -5.73 8.70 4.22
N LEU A 55 -5.41 9.76 4.95
CA LEU A 55 -4.81 11.01 4.46
C LEU A 55 -3.29 11.08 4.67
N SER A 56 -2.60 9.92 4.72
CA SER A 56 -1.15 9.93 4.86
C SER A 56 -0.48 10.74 3.75
N ALA A 57 0.60 11.44 4.09
CA ALA A 57 1.38 12.24 3.14
C ALA A 57 1.82 11.43 1.90
N PHE A 58 2.03 10.12 2.04
CA PHE A 58 2.37 9.23 0.93
C PHE A 58 1.24 9.15 -0.12
N PHE A 59 -0.02 8.96 0.31
CA PHE A 59 -1.13 8.84 -0.63
C PHE A 59 -1.44 10.15 -1.36
N ASP A 60 -1.37 11.27 -0.64
CA ASP A 60 -1.53 12.60 -1.24
C ASP A 60 -0.48 12.85 -2.33
N LEU A 61 0.77 12.49 -2.07
CA LEU A 61 1.85 12.61 -3.05
C LEU A 61 1.64 11.72 -4.27
N ILE A 62 1.20 10.47 -4.10
CA ILE A 62 0.90 9.56 -5.20
C ILE A 62 -0.24 10.09 -6.07
N GLN A 63 -1.32 10.60 -5.46
CA GLN A 63 -2.48 11.11 -6.18
C GLN A 63 -2.17 12.39 -6.98
N GLN A 64 -1.30 13.25 -6.45
CA GLN A 64 -0.93 14.51 -7.09
C GLN A 64 0.18 14.36 -8.13
N ASP A 65 0.93 13.24 -8.10
CA ASP A 65 2.05 13.03 -9.00
C ASP A 65 1.60 12.82 -10.45
N PRO A 66 2.10 13.60 -11.43
CA PRO A 66 1.62 13.52 -12.82
C PRO A 66 2.05 12.24 -13.55
N VAL A 67 3.00 11.46 -13.01
CA VAL A 67 3.49 10.22 -13.60
C VAL A 67 2.86 9.03 -12.91
N ILE A 68 2.97 8.95 -11.60
CA ILE A 68 2.55 7.77 -10.82
C ILE A 68 1.02 7.66 -10.76
N SER A 69 0.28 8.77 -10.77
CA SER A 69 -1.19 8.74 -10.80
C SER A 69 -1.77 8.13 -12.08
N GLN A 70 -0.95 7.95 -13.13
CA GLN A 70 -1.37 7.44 -14.43
C GLN A 70 -1.15 5.93 -14.60
N VAL A 71 -0.48 5.27 -13.63
CA VAL A 71 -0.18 3.83 -13.69
C VAL A 71 -1.11 3.02 -12.79
N LYS A 72 -1.09 1.69 -12.93
CA LYS A 72 -1.93 0.83 -12.09
C LYS A 72 -1.36 0.77 -10.67
N LEU A 73 -2.20 0.97 -9.66
CA LEU A 73 -1.82 0.90 -8.26
C LEU A 73 -2.62 -0.20 -7.58
N ILE A 74 -1.94 -1.22 -7.07
CA ILE A 74 -2.55 -2.37 -6.39
C ILE A 74 -1.99 -2.45 -4.97
N ALA A 75 -2.85 -2.56 -3.96
CA ALA A 75 -2.46 -2.67 -2.57
C ALA A 75 -2.65 -4.09 -2.04
N GLU A 76 -1.73 -4.55 -1.20
CA GLU A 76 -2.05 -5.46 -0.11
C GLU A 76 -2.59 -4.65 1.07
N PRO A 77 -3.92 -4.66 1.31
CA PRO A 77 -4.57 -3.68 2.18
C PRO A 77 -4.50 -4.08 3.66
N TRP A 78 -3.35 -4.60 4.09
CA TRP A 78 -3.08 -4.91 5.49
C TRP A 78 -1.59 -4.81 5.82
N ASP A 79 -1.27 -4.65 7.09
CA ASP A 79 0.05 -4.92 7.66
C ASP A 79 -0.06 -5.76 8.95
N VAL A 80 1.06 -6.09 9.60
CA VAL A 80 1.04 -6.92 10.82
C VAL A 80 0.81 -6.13 12.10
N GLY A 81 0.75 -4.79 12.01
CA GLY A 81 0.54 -3.92 13.15
C GLY A 81 -0.91 -3.86 13.62
N GLU A 82 -1.12 -3.43 14.86
CA GLU A 82 -2.46 -3.12 15.38
C GLU A 82 -3.17 -2.10 14.49
N GLY A 83 -4.45 -2.32 14.18
CA GLY A 83 -5.19 -1.48 13.23
C GLY A 83 -4.73 -1.60 11.77
N GLY A 84 -3.88 -2.58 11.46
CA GLY A 84 -3.29 -2.76 10.14
C GLY A 84 -4.26 -3.21 9.05
N TYR A 85 -5.41 -3.80 9.39
CA TYR A 85 -6.36 -4.32 8.40
C TYR A 85 -7.21 -3.20 7.78
N GLN A 86 -6.92 -2.88 6.52
CA GLN A 86 -7.41 -1.68 5.81
C GLN A 86 -8.13 -2.03 4.51
N VAL A 87 -8.73 -3.22 4.43
CA VAL A 87 -9.55 -3.63 3.29
C VAL A 87 -10.70 -2.66 3.09
N GLY A 88 -10.83 -2.13 1.87
CA GLY A 88 -11.79 -1.11 1.46
C GLY A 88 -11.43 0.30 1.91
N ASN A 89 -10.24 0.48 2.53
CA ASN A 89 -9.81 1.75 3.05
C ASN A 89 -8.81 2.51 2.18
N PHE A 90 -8.36 1.95 1.07
CA PHE A 90 -7.46 2.66 0.18
C PHE A 90 -8.18 3.77 -0.61
N PRO A 91 -7.45 4.83 -0.99
CA PRO A 91 -8.03 5.92 -1.77
C PRO A 91 -8.49 5.47 -3.17
N PRO A 92 -9.32 6.28 -3.85
CA PRO A 92 -9.65 6.07 -5.26
C PRO A 92 -8.38 5.92 -6.12
N LEU A 93 -8.51 5.24 -7.27
CA LEU A 93 -7.43 4.79 -8.19
C LEU A 93 -6.73 3.49 -7.76
N TRP A 94 -6.86 3.07 -6.51
CA TRP A 94 -6.25 1.83 -6.04
C TRP A 94 -7.18 0.64 -6.24
N SER A 95 -6.60 -0.47 -6.71
CA SER A 95 -7.20 -1.80 -6.59
C SER A 95 -6.62 -2.49 -5.36
N GLU A 96 -7.40 -3.36 -4.73
CA GLU A 96 -6.96 -4.06 -3.52
C GLU A 96 -6.98 -5.57 -3.72
N TRP A 97 -5.98 -6.25 -3.15
CA TRP A 97 -6.04 -7.70 -2.99
C TRP A 97 -7.17 -8.09 -2.05
N ASN A 98 -8.16 -8.79 -2.58
CA ASN A 98 -9.33 -9.19 -1.82
C ASN A 98 -9.07 -10.50 -1.05
N GLY A 99 -8.51 -10.35 0.16
CA GLY A 99 -8.28 -11.47 1.08
C GLY A 99 -9.58 -12.19 1.47
N LYS A 100 -10.69 -11.45 1.63
CA LYS A 100 -12.01 -12.04 1.94
C LYS A 100 -12.47 -12.96 0.82
N TYR A 101 -12.35 -12.55 -0.43
CA TYR A 101 -12.67 -13.39 -1.58
C TYR A 101 -11.83 -14.68 -1.58
N ARG A 102 -10.51 -14.55 -1.37
CA ARG A 102 -9.60 -15.71 -1.30
C ARG A 102 -10.07 -16.71 -0.25
N ASP A 103 -10.38 -16.24 0.96
CA ASP A 103 -10.73 -17.11 2.08
C ASP A 103 -12.13 -17.70 1.90
N THR A 104 -13.14 -16.88 1.58
CA THR A 104 -14.51 -17.35 1.32
C THR A 104 -14.59 -18.38 0.20
N VAL A 105 -13.91 -18.17 -0.93
CA VAL A 105 -13.94 -19.14 -2.04
C VAL A 105 -13.19 -20.43 -1.66
N ARG A 106 -12.10 -20.33 -0.89
CA ARG A 106 -11.38 -21.52 -0.41
C ARG A 106 -12.24 -22.34 0.55
N ASP A 107 -12.90 -21.69 1.49
CA ASP A 107 -13.72 -22.35 2.51
C ASP A 107 -14.97 -22.98 1.88
N TYR A 108 -15.60 -22.30 0.91
CA TYR A 108 -16.68 -22.87 0.10
C TYR A 108 -16.28 -24.20 -0.55
N TRP A 109 -15.11 -24.26 -1.20
CA TRP A 109 -14.64 -25.50 -1.84
C TRP A 109 -14.08 -26.53 -0.85
N ARG A 110 -13.67 -26.11 0.35
CA ARG A 110 -13.26 -27.01 1.44
C ARG A 110 -14.46 -27.71 2.08
N GLY A 111 -15.67 -27.16 1.93
CA GLY A 111 -16.89 -27.65 2.57
C GLY A 111 -17.04 -27.17 4.02
N GLU A 112 -16.44 -26.03 4.36
CA GLU A 112 -16.79 -25.31 5.58
C GLU A 112 -18.13 -24.60 5.38
N ASP A 113 -19.02 -24.66 6.38
CA ASP A 113 -20.34 -24.03 6.37
C ASP A 113 -20.26 -22.50 6.45
#